data_AF-A0A419YEW8-F1
#
_entry.id   AF-A0A419YEW8-F1
#
_cell.length_a   1.000
_cell.length_b   1.000
_cell.length_c   1.000
_cell.angle_alpha   90.00
_cell.angle_beta   90.00
_cell.angle_gamma   90.00
#
_symmetry.space_group_name_H-M   'P 1'
#
loop_
_entity.id
_entity.type
_entity.pdbx_description
1 polymer ?
#
loop_
_entity_poly.entity_id
_entity_poly.type
_entity_poly.pdbx_seq_one_letter_code
_entity_poly.pdbx_strand_id
1 'polypeptide(L)'
;MEQGARLDAQEAALDALLAGLGVEVDVPADERVTRLAEHAPGYEQYHRIGHKRQAAYRLLLADRAVARAHYGPALEALLADDDPSSPRWLVQALLAAGGRRRLQEELVAAVEDGGPLRQVCAVGAWRWADAPYGDLADRFLVARREAARRSGDAWARDRLAD
;
A
#
# COMPACT_ATOMS: atom_id res chain seq x y z
N MET A 1 -7.37 10.79 -10.33
CA MET A 1 -6.19 11.18 -9.53
C MET A 1 -4.97 11.10 -10.42
N GLU A 2 -4.07 12.07 -10.37
CA GLU A 2 -2.86 12.08 -11.19
C GLU A 2 -1.80 11.10 -10.65
N GLN A 3 -0.94 10.56 -11.53
CA GLN A 3 0.09 9.61 -11.14
C GLN A 3 1.10 10.19 -10.14
N GLY A 4 1.53 11.44 -10.35
CA GLY A 4 2.48 12.12 -9.45
C GLY A 4 1.93 12.17 -8.01
N ALA A 5 0.68 12.60 -7.84
CA ALA A 5 0.04 12.66 -6.52
C ALA A 5 -0.03 11.29 -5.81
N ARG A 6 -0.15 10.19 -6.57
CA ARG A 6 -0.12 8.83 -5.99
C ARG A 6 1.28 8.45 -5.53
N LEU A 7 2.29 8.71 -6.36
CA LEU A 7 3.69 8.47 -6.00
C LEU A 7 4.11 9.31 -4.78
N ASP A 8 3.68 10.57 -4.70
CA ASP A 8 3.95 11.44 -3.56
C ASP A 8 3.32 10.89 -2.27
N ALA A 9 2.05 10.48 -2.33
CA ALA A 9 1.36 9.89 -1.17
C ALA A 9 2.04 8.59 -0.72
N GLN A 10 2.44 7.76 -1.67
CA GLN A 10 3.16 6.53 -1.40
C GLN A 10 4.52 6.77 -0.75
N GLU A 11 5.31 7.68 -1.33
CA GLU A 11 6.63 8.03 -0.81
C GLU A 11 6.53 8.62 0.59
N ALA A 12 5.58 9.53 0.83
CA ALA A 12 5.35 10.14 2.14
C ALA A 12 4.94 9.10 3.21
N ALA A 13 4.09 8.13 2.87
CA ALA A 13 3.69 7.09 3.80
C ALA A 13 4.85 6.14 4.14
N LEU A 14 5.70 5.81 3.17
CA LEU A 14 6.93 5.03 3.40
C LEU A 14 7.95 5.82 4.23
N ASP A 15 8.10 7.11 3.99
CA ASP A 15 8.99 7.97 4.77
C ASP A 15 8.55 8.05 6.23
N ALA A 16 7.25 8.21 6.48
CA ALA A 16 6.70 8.17 7.84
C ALA A 16 6.95 6.82 8.53
N LEU A 17 6.78 5.71 7.81
CA LEU A 17 7.07 4.38 8.34
C LEU A 17 8.57 4.21 8.66
N LEU A 18 9.45 4.58 7.74
CA LEU A 18 10.90 4.46 7.91
C LEU A 18 11.43 5.36 9.02
N ALA A 19 10.90 6.58 9.15
CA ALA A 19 11.19 7.47 10.27
C ALA A 19 10.78 6.83 11.62
N GLY A 20 9.60 6.21 11.68
CA GLY A 20 9.17 5.46 12.87
C GLY A 20 10.09 4.28 13.19
N LEU A 21 10.60 3.59 12.16
CA LEU A 21 11.56 2.50 12.29
C LEU A 21 12.99 2.98 12.60
N GLY A 22 13.25 4.30 12.59
CA GLY A 22 14.58 4.88 12.79
C GLY A 22 15.56 4.54 11.67
N VAL A 23 15.08 4.44 10.42
CA VAL A 23 15.88 4.02 9.27
C VAL A 23 15.95 5.11 8.21
N GLU A 24 17.17 5.46 7.84
CA GLU A 24 17.47 6.29 6.68
C GLU A 24 17.79 5.39 5.48
N VAL A 25 17.18 5.68 4.34
CA VAL A 25 17.40 4.95 3.10
C VAL A 25 18.21 5.82 2.16
N ASP A 26 19.48 5.48 2.00
CA ASP A 26 20.30 6.04 0.95
C ASP A 26 19.99 5.33 -0.38
N VAL A 27 19.65 6.11 -1.41
CA VAL A 27 19.41 5.60 -2.76
C VAL A 27 20.54 6.09 -3.65
N PRO A 28 21.49 5.23 -4.02
CA PRO A 28 22.61 5.62 -4.85
C PRO A 28 22.13 6.16 -6.21
N ALA A 29 22.84 7.16 -6.73
CA ALA A 29 22.64 7.61 -8.10
C ALA A 29 22.92 6.46 -9.08
N ASP A 30 21.99 6.19 -10.00
CA ASP A 30 22.12 5.15 -11.02
C ASP A 30 21.83 5.76 -12.40
N GLU A 31 22.85 5.80 -13.27
CA GLU A 31 22.74 6.34 -14.63
C GLU A 31 21.67 5.65 -15.48
N ARG A 32 21.33 4.39 -15.17
CA ARG A 32 20.22 3.68 -15.85
C ARG A 32 18.88 4.26 -15.43
N VAL A 33 18.73 4.64 -14.16
CA VAL A 33 17.52 5.29 -13.64
C VAL A 33 17.38 6.67 -14.26
N THR A 34 18.46 7.44 -14.35
CA THR A 34 18.46 8.76 -15.03
C THR A 34 18.00 8.63 -16.48
N ARG A 35 18.58 7.69 -17.24
CA ARG A 35 18.17 7.45 -18.64
C ARG A 35 16.71 7.00 -18.78
N LEU A 36 16.22 6.17 -17.87
CA LEU A 36 14.82 5.73 -17.91
C LEU A 36 13.85 6.86 -17.54
N ALA A 37 14.25 7.78 -16.66
CA ALA A 37 13.45 8.95 -16.30
C ALA A 37 13.21 9.90 -17.49
N GLU A 38 14.12 9.94 -18.47
CA GLU A 38 13.93 10.71 -19.72
C GLU A 38 12.75 10.21 -20.56
N HIS A 39 12.39 8.94 -20.43
CA HIS A 39 11.32 8.29 -21.20
C HIS A 39 10.07 7.98 -20.37
N ALA A 40 10.19 7.98 -19.05
CA ALA A 40 9.10 7.68 -18.12
C ALA A 40 9.11 8.69 -16.95
N PRO A 41 8.35 9.79 -17.05
CA PRO A 41 8.21 10.75 -15.97
C PRO A 41 7.81 10.07 -14.65
N GLY A 42 8.51 10.39 -13.57
CA GLY A 42 8.30 9.79 -12.24
C GLY A 42 9.03 8.46 -11.99
N TYR A 43 9.77 7.92 -12.97
CA TYR A 43 10.49 6.66 -12.80
C TYR A 43 11.53 6.70 -11.67
N GLU A 44 12.26 7.82 -11.52
CA GLU A 44 13.22 7.98 -10.44
C GLU A 44 12.56 7.86 -9.05
N GLN A 45 11.42 8.53 -8.87
CA GLN A 45 10.62 8.46 -7.65
C GLN A 45 10.11 7.04 -7.39
N TYR A 46 9.55 6.39 -8.41
CA TYR A 46 9.12 4.99 -8.34
C TYR A 46 10.28 4.05 -7.92
N HIS A 47 11.48 4.27 -8.45
CA HIS A 47 12.67 3.50 -8.07
C HIS A 47 13.05 3.74 -6.60
N ARG A 48 13.06 5.00 -6.12
CA ARG A 48 13.31 5.32 -4.70
C ARG A 48 12.28 4.68 -3.78
N ILE A 49 10.99 4.75 -4.12
CA ILE A 49 9.89 4.06 -3.42
C ILE A 49 10.19 2.55 -3.32
N GLY A 50 10.69 1.94 -4.40
CA GLY A 50 11.12 0.55 -4.42
C GLY A 50 12.15 0.21 -3.33
N HIS A 51 13.19 1.04 -3.17
CA HIS A 51 14.20 0.88 -2.12
C HIS A 51 13.62 1.06 -0.71
N LYS A 52 12.85 2.13 -0.50
CA LYS A 52 12.17 2.42 0.77
C LYS A 52 11.29 1.25 1.22
N ARG A 53 10.50 0.70 0.30
CA ARG A 53 9.64 -0.45 0.56
C ARG A 53 10.44 -1.70 0.95
N GLN A 54 11.53 -2.00 0.23
CA GLN A 54 12.38 -3.14 0.55
C GLN A 54 13.03 -3.00 1.92
N ALA A 55 13.51 -1.79 2.28
CA ALA A 55 14.08 -1.51 3.59
C ALA A 55 13.06 -1.74 4.71
N ALA A 56 11.86 -1.15 4.58
CA ALA A 56 10.78 -1.33 5.55
C ALA A 56 10.38 -2.81 5.69
N TYR A 57 10.19 -3.52 4.57
CA TYR A 57 9.83 -4.94 4.59
C TYR A 57 10.85 -5.81 5.32
N ARG A 58 12.15 -5.64 5.04
CA ARG A 58 13.21 -6.44 5.68
C ARG A 58 13.18 -6.28 7.21
N LEU A 59 12.97 -5.06 7.70
CA LEU A 59 12.93 -4.78 9.14
C LEU A 59 11.68 -5.36 9.80
N LEU A 60 10.51 -5.11 9.20
CA LEU A 60 9.24 -5.61 9.72
C LEU A 60 9.19 -7.14 9.72
N LEU A 61 9.81 -7.80 8.74
CA LEU A 61 9.86 -9.25 8.69
C LEU A 61 10.86 -9.84 9.71
N ALA A 62 11.98 -9.15 9.95
CA ALA A 62 13.02 -9.63 10.85
C ALA A 62 12.58 -9.65 12.32
N ASP A 63 11.70 -8.74 12.73
CA ASP A 63 11.22 -8.65 14.10
C ASP A 63 9.70 -8.43 14.19
N ARG A 64 8.99 -9.45 14.68
CA ARG A 64 7.54 -9.42 14.89
C ARG A 64 7.11 -8.36 15.91
N ALA A 65 7.91 -8.07 16.93
CA ALA A 65 7.60 -7.05 17.92
C ALA A 65 7.66 -5.66 17.29
N VAL A 66 8.66 -5.40 16.45
CA VAL A 66 8.76 -4.17 15.64
C VAL A 66 7.55 -4.03 14.73
N ALA A 67 7.17 -5.09 14.01
CA ALA A 67 6.01 -5.06 13.12
C ALA A 67 4.69 -4.82 13.86
N ARG A 68 4.55 -5.31 15.09
CA ARG A 68 3.39 -5.02 15.94
C ARG A 68 3.37 -3.57 16.42
N ALA A 69 4.51 -3.05 16.88
CA ALA A 69 4.64 -1.67 17.34
C ALA A 69 4.35 -0.66 16.21
N HIS A 70 4.70 -1.02 14.97
CA HIS A 70 4.52 -0.18 13.78
C HIS A 70 3.38 -0.64 12.87
N TYR A 71 2.42 -1.41 13.40
CA TYR A 71 1.31 -1.93 12.59
C TYR A 71 0.53 -0.81 11.90
N GLY A 72 0.20 0.27 12.63
CA GLY A 72 -0.52 1.42 12.08
C GLY A 72 0.23 2.08 10.93
N PRO A 73 1.46 2.57 11.14
CA PRO A 73 2.28 3.13 10.05
C PRO A 73 2.49 2.18 8.86
N ALA A 74 2.67 0.88 9.11
CA ALA A 74 2.80 -0.11 8.04
C ALA A 74 1.50 -0.33 7.25
N LEU A 75 0.35 -0.24 7.91
CA LEU A 75 -0.97 -0.25 7.27
C LEU A 75 -1.19 1.02 6.44
N GLU A 76 -0.79 2.19 6.92
CA GLU A 76 -0.86 3.44 6.15
C GLU A 76 0.01 3.38 4.89
N ALA A 77 1.24 2.86 4.99
CA ALA A 77 2.10 2.63 3.84
C ALA A 77 1.50 1.64 2.83
N LEU A 78 0.87 0.55 3.30
CA LEU A 78 0.14 -0.39 2.45
C LEU A 78 -1.03 0.28 1.73
N LEU A 79 -1.78 1.13 2.43
CA LEU A 79 -2.97 1.79 1.91
C LEU A 79 -2.65 3.03 1.04
N ALA A 80 -1.36 3.32 0.84
CA ALA A 80 -0.85 4.27 -0.14
C ALA A 80 -0.11 3.60 -1.31
N ASP A 81 0.02 2.26 -1.33
CA ASP A 81 0.76 1.51 -2.35
C ASP A 81 -0.17 0.98 -3.46
N ASP A 82 -0.29 1.72 -4.57
CA ASP A 82 -1.12 1.33 -5.72
C ASP A 82 -0.38 0.41 -6.72
N ASP A 83 0.85 -0.02 -6.39
CA ASP A 83 1.62 -0.94 -7.24
C ASP A 83 0.93 -2.32 -7.34
N PRO A 84 0.86 -2.94 -8.53
CA PRO A 84 0.15 -4.19 -8.69
C PRO A 84 0.80 -5.40 -8.03
N SER A 85 2.04 -5.36 -7.54
CA SER A 85 2.73 -6.54 -7.03
C SER A 85 3.33 -6.35 -5.64
N SER A 86 3.61 -5.12 -5.26
CA SER A 86 4.31 -4.74 -4.04
C SER A 86 3.51 -4.86 -2.75
N PRO A 87 2.17 -4.66 -2.71
CA PRO A 87 1.37 -4.81 -1.49
C PRO A 87 1.57 -6.14 -0.76
N ARG A 88 1.94 -7.21 -1.48
CA ARG A 88 2.20 -8.54 -0.91
C ARG A 88 3.22 -8.52 0.25
N TRP A 89 4.22 -7.65 0.19
CA TRP A 89 5.30 -7.60 1.19
C TRP A 89 4.80 -7.02 2.52
N LEU A 90 4.12 -5.88 2.48
CA LEU A 90 3.55 -5.26 3.68
C LEU A 90 2.37 -6.06 4.23
N VAL A 91 1.55 -6.67 3.36
CA VAL A 91 0.51 -7.61 3.79
C VAL A 91 1.10 -8.77 4.59
N GLN A 92 2.19 -9.40 4.11
CA GLN A 92 2.83 -10.49 4.85
C GLN A 92 3.31 -10.05 6.24
N ALA A 93 3.94 -8.87 6.35
CA ALA A 93 4.37 -8.31 7.63
C ALA A 93 3.19 -8.05 8.59
N LEU A 94 2.10 -7.44 8.08
CA LEU A 94 0.90 -7.15 8.87
C LEU A 94 0.17 -8.42 9.30
N LEU A 95 0.09 -9.44 8.44
CA LEU A 95 -0.46 -10.75 8.80
C LEU A 95 0.33 -11.40 9.93
N ALA A 96 1.65 -11.37 9.89
CA ALA A 96 2.50 -11.91 10.96
C ALA A 96 2.33 -11.13 12.28
N ALA A 97 2.21 -9.80 12.19
CA ALA A 97 2.12 -8.91 13.35
C ALA A 97 0.74 -8.98 14.05
N GLY A 98 -0.32 -8.70 13.30
CA GLY A 98 -1.69 -8.47 13.80
C GLY A 98 -2.69 -9.58 13.47
N GLY A 99 -2.31 -10.55 12.64
CA GLY A 99 -3.18 -11.62 12.21
C GLY A 99 -4.12 -11.22 11.07
N ARG A 100 -4.71 -12.25 10.45
CA ARG A 100 -5.48 -12.12 9.22
C ARG A 100 -6.79 -11.38 9.39
N ARG A 101 -7.59 -11.76 10.39
CA ARG A 101 -8.91 -11.16 10.63
C ARG A 101 -8.81 -9.66 10.80
N ARG A 102 -7.89 -9.20 11.66
CA ARG A 102 -7.64 -7.77 11.88
C ARG A 102 -7.29 -7.05 10.58
N LEU A 103 -6.34 -7.57 9.80
CA LEU A 103 -5.97 -6.94 8.53
C LEU A 103 -7.19 -6.83 7.60
N GLN A 104 -8.02 -7.86 7.51
CA GLN A 104 -9.21 -7.83 6.65
C GLN A 104 -10.26 -6.83 7.14
N GLU A 105 -10.48 -6.72 8.46
CA GLU A 105 -11.36 -5.70 9.03
C GLU A 105 -10.87 -4.27 8.68
N GLU A 106 -9.57 -4.02 8.77
CA GLU A 106 -8.94 -2.74 8.40
C GLU A 106 -9.04 -2.44 6.90
N LEU A 107 -8.86 -3.46 6.04
CA LEU A 107 -9.02 -3.31 4.59
C LEU A 107 -10.47 -3.04 4.20
N VAL A 108 -11.43 -3.70 4.86
CA VAL A 108 -12.87 -3.41 4.67
C VAL A 108 -13.17 -1.96 5.06
N ALA A 109 -12.74 -1.53 6.25
CA ALA A 109 -12.93 -0.16 6.72
C ALA A 109 -12.29 0.87 5.76
N ALA A 110 -11.10 0.57 5.24
CA ALA A 110 -10.43 1.41 4.25
C ALA A 110 -11.21 1.54 2.93
N VAL A 111 -11.94 0.50 2.51
CA VAL A 111 -12.83 0.58 1.34
C VAL A 111 -14.11 1.37 1.64
N GLU A 112 -14.69 1.19 2.82
CA GLU A 112 -15.95 1.84 3.23
C GLU A 112 -15.77 3.36 3.41
N ASP A 113 -14.73 3.76 4.16
CA ASP A 113 -14.56 5.11 4.69
C ASP A 113 -13.36 5.87 4.09
N GLY A 114 -12.50 5.17 3.34
CA GLY A 114 -11.29 5.77 2.78
C GLY A 114 -11.53 6.72 1.60
N GLY A 115 -10.54 7.57 1.34
CA GLY A 115 -10.46 8.33 0.09
C GLY A 115 -10.08 7.43 -1.11
N PRO A 116 -10.19 7.95 -2.36
CA PRO A 116 -10.04 7.15 -3.58
C PRO A 116 -8.77 6.28 -3.65
N LEU A 117 -7.60 6.85 -3.30
CA LEU A 117 -6.34 6.10 -3.26
C LEU A 117 -6.40 4.95 -2.25
N ARG A 118 -6.83 5.25 -1.02
CA ARG A 118 -6.93 4.29 0.08
C ARG A 118 -7.83 3.10 -0.29
N GLN A 119 -8.98 3.39 -0.91
CA GLN A 119 -9.92 2.37 -1.37
C GLN A 119 -9.29 1.44 -2.42
N VAL A 120 -8.62 2.01 -3.43
CA VAL A 120 -7.96 1.23 -4.49
C VAL A 120 -6.83 0.38 -3.92
N CYS A 121 -5.97 0.95 -3.07
CA CYS A 121 -4.87 0.22 -2.44
C CYS A 121 -5.39 -0.89 -1.52
N ALA A 122 -6.50 -0.67 -0.82
CA ALA A 122 -7.16 -1.71 -0.02
C ALA A 122 -7.64 -2.89 -0.88
N VAL A 123 -8.22 -2.62 -2.06
CA VAL A 123 -8.58 -3.65 -3.05
C VAL A 123 -7.34 -4.39 -3.57
N GLY A 124 -6.26 -3.66 -3.89
CA GLY A 124 -4.98 -4.25 -4.26
C GLY A 124 -4.37 -5.10 -3.15
N ALA A 125 -4.53 -4.73 -1.89
CA ALA A 125 -4.04 -5.50 -0.75
C ALA A 125 -4.88 -6.77 -0.48
N TRP A 126 -6.20 -6.69 -0.69
CA TRP A 126 -7.13 -7.77 -0.38
C TRP A 126 -6.77 -9.10 -1.04
N ARG A 127 -6.31 -9.09 -2.30
CA ARG A 127 -5.91 -10.32 -3.01
C ARG A 127 -4.74 -11.07 -2.35
N TRP A 128 -3.92 -10.37 -1.57
CA TRP A 128 -2.80 -10.96 -0.82
C TRP A 128 -3.16 -11.32 0.62
N ALA A 129 -4.24 -10.73 1.15
CA ALA A 129 -4.66 -10.93 2.52
C ALA A 129 -5.38 -12.26 2.74
N ASP A 130 -5.58 -13.07 1.67
CA ASP A 130 -6.14 -14.44 1.58
C ASP A 130 -7.38 -14.64 2.48
N ALA A 131 -8.58 -14.78 1.90
CA ALA A 131 -9.87 -14.53 2.57
C ALA A 131 -10.62 -15.82 2.99
N PRO A 132 -10.32 -16.43 4.16
CA PRO A 132 -11.05 -17.58 4.67
C PRO A 132 -12.37 -17.19 5.38
N TYR A 133 -12.58 -15.90 5.66
CA TYR A 133 -13.75 -15.41 6.41
C TYR A 133 -14.82 -14.91 5.43
N GLY A 134 -15.85 -15.73 5.21
CA GLY A 134 -16.93 -15.43 4.25
C GLY A 134 -17.69 -14.15 4.56
N ASP A 135 -17.94 -13.86 5.85
CA ASP A 135 -18.60 -12.63 6.31
C ASP A 135 -17.84 -11.37 5.89
N LEU A 136 -16.51 -11.36 6.07
CA LEU A 136 -15.67 -10.24 5.68
C LEU A 136 -15.52 -10.14 4.16
N ALA A 137 -15.45 -11.27 3.46
CA ALA A 137 -15.41 -11.27 1.99
C ALA A 137 -16.67 -10.67 1.37
N ASP A 138 -17.85 -11.05 1.88
CA ASP A 138 -19.12 -10.50 1.41
C ASP A 138 -19.22 -8.99 1.70
N ARG A 139 -18.89 -8.57 2.92
CA ARG A 139 -18.85 -7.14 3.29
C ARG A 139 -17.87 -6.36 2.41
N PHE A 140 -16.69 -6.91 2.15
CA PHE A 140 -15.68 -6.30 1.28
C PHE A 140 -16.22 -6.09 -0.14
N LEU A 141 -16.89 -7.10 -0.71
CA LEU A 141 -17.47 -7.01 -2.06
C LEU A 141 -18.58 -5.96 -2.14
N VAL A 142 -19.44 -5.87 -1.12
CA VAL A 142 -20.48 -4.83 -1.03
C VAL A 142 -19.84 -3.44 -0.95
N ALA A 143 -18.91 -3.25 -0.01
CA ALA A 143 -18.20 -1.99 0.18
C ALA A 143 -17.48 -1.54 -1.09
N ARG A 144 -16.80 -2.47 -1.78
CA ARG A 144 -16.11 -2.22 -3.04
C ARG A 144 -17.05 -1.72 -4.13
N ARG A 145 -18.20 -2.37 -4.31
CA ARG A 145 -19.22 -1.97 -5.30
C ARG A 145 -19.81 -0.60 -4.96
N GLU A 146 -20.02 -0.32 -3.69
CA GLU A 146 -20.50 0.98 -3.21
C GLU A 146 -19.47 2.09 -3.44
N ALA A 147 -18.21 1.84 -3.15
CA ALA A 147 -17.11 2.76 -3.41
C ALA A 147 -17.01 3.07 -4.91
N ALA A 148 -17.06 2.05 -5.78
CA ALA A 148 -17.05 2.22 -7.23
C ALA A 148 -18.22 3.12 -7.71
N ARG A 149 -19.44 2.85 -7.24
CA ARG A 149 -20.64 3.65 -7.61
C ARG A 149 -20.55 5.11 -7.16
N ARG A 150 -19.97 5.36 -5.98
CA ARG A 150 -19.86 6.71 -5.39
C ARG A 150 -18.63 7.48 -5.87
N SER A 151 -17.63 6.81 -6.44
CA SER A 151 -16.37 7.45 -6.81
C SER A 151 -16.58 8.48 -7.94
N GLY A 152 -16.30 9.75 -7.61
CA GLY A 152 -16.16 10.82 -8.60
C GLY A 152 -14.84 10.77 -9.37
N ASP A 153 -13.85 10.04 -8.86
CA ASP A 153 -12.53 9.89 -9.48
C ASP A 153 -12.55 8.75 -10.50
N ALA A 154 -12.31 9.07 -11.79
CA ALA A 154 -12.35 8.09 -12.88
C ALA A 154 -11.33 6.96 -12.70
N TRP A 155 -10.10 7.28 -12.29
CA TRP A 155 -9.05 6.28 -12.07
C TRP A 155 -9.45 5.31 -10.95
N ALA A 156 -9.98 5.83 -9.84
CA ALA A 156 -10.42 4.97 -8.75
C ALA A 156 -11.65 4.15 -9.13
N ARG A 157 -12.61 4.74 -9.88
CA ARG A 157 -13.80 4.03 -10.34
C ARG A 157 -13.44 2.80 -11.18
N ASP A 158 -12.53 2.97 -12.13
CA ASP A 158 -12.08 1.88 -13.01
C ASP A 158 -11.44 0.76 -12.19
N ARG A 159 -10.49 1.10 -11.31
CA ARG A 159 -9.81 0.12 -10.45
C ARG A 159 -10.73 -0.56 -9.43
N LEU A 160 -11.75 0.15 -8.95
CA LEU A 160 -12.74 -0.42 -8.04
C LEU A 160 -13.76 -1.30 -8.77
N ALA A 161 -13.90 -1.20 -10.09
CA ALA A 161 -14.82 -2.01 -10.88
C ALA A 161 -14.23 -3.36 -11.36
N ASP A 162 -12.91 -3.48 -11.45
CA ASP A 162 -12.15 -4.66 -11.98
C ASP A 162 -12.13 -5.93 -11.11
#